data_AF-A0A973XBC2-F1
#
_entry.id   AF-A0A973XBC2-F1
#
_cell.length_a   1.000
_cell.length_b   1.000
_cell.length_c   1.000
_cell.angle_alpha   90.00
_cell.angle_beta   90.00
_cell.angle_gamma   90.00
#
_symmetry.space_group_name_H-M   'P 1'
#
loop_
_entity.id
_entity.type
_entity.pdbx_description
1 polymer ?
#
loop_
_entity_poly.entity_id
_entity_poly.type
_entity_poly.pdbx_seq_one_letter_code
_entity_poly.pdbx_strand_id
1 'polypeptide(L)'
;MEIQTQPLDDIGQLTLTELDEMPLATLEKHINLVNAIKDTVRHYEAALHASMNKRFSERAAQLRQEAGKSTGTVRFEVDGFVVIADLPKRPEYN
;
A
#
# COMPACT_ATOMS: atom_id res chain seq x y z
N MET A 1 17.47 -6.21 3.92
CA MET A 1 17.03 -5.50 5.14
C MET A 1 15.72 -6.12 5.54
N GLU A 2 15.73 -6.96 6.57
CA GLU A 2 14.51 -7.53 7.15
C GLU A 2 13.76 -6.41 7.89
N ILE A 3 12.44 -6.32 7.72
CA ILE A 3 11.64 -5.45 8.58
C ILE A 3 11.58 -6.14 9.94
N GLN A 4 12.32 -5.63 10.91
CA GLN A 4 12.23 -6.12 12.29
C GLN A 4 10.86 -5.72 12.84
N THR A 5 9.95 -6.69 13.01
CA THR A 5 8.61 -6.48 13.57
C THR A 5 8.59 -6.51 15.09
N GLN A 6 9.65 -7.01 15.72
CA GLN A 6 9.77 -7.15 17.18
C GLN A 6 9.43 -5.87 17.96
N PRO A 7 9.85 -4.66 17.54
CA PRO A 7 9.49 -3.44 18.25
C PRO A 7 7.98 -3.08 18.19
N LEU A 8 7.22 -3.62 17.22
CA LEU A 8 5.77 -3.48 17.19
C LEU A 8 5.08 -4.54 18.04
N ASP A 9 5.64 -5.75 18.09
CA ASP A 9 5.16 -6.82 18.94
C ASP A 9 5.19 -6.37 20.41
N ASP A 10 6.28 -5.72 20.85
CA ASP A 10 6.43 -5.16 22.19
C ASP A 10 5.33 -4.15 22.54
N ILE A 11 5.02 -3.22 21.61
CA ILE A 11 3.91 -2.25 21.80
C ILE A 11 2.56 -2.98 21.87
N GLY A 12 2.37 -4.00 21.03
CA GLY A 12 1.14 -4.77 20.95
C GLY A 12 0.82 -5.61 22.19
N GLN A 13 1.82 -5.89 23.03
CA GLN A 13 1.64 -6.58 24.31
C GLN A 13 1.29 -5.64 25.47
N LEU A 14 1.41 -4.31 25.30
CA LEU A 14 1.09 -3.35 26.36
C LEU A 14 -0.42 -3.23 26.55
N THR A 15 -0.86 -3.28 27.80
CA THR A 15 -2.23 -2.98 28.21
C THR A 15 -2.49 -1.47 28.22
N LEU A 16 -3.77 -1.07 28.18
CA LEU A 16 -4.14 0.35 28.27
C LEU A 16 -3.66 1.00 29.58
N THR A 17 -3.70 0.28 30.70
CA THR A 17 -3.20 0.77 31.99
C THR A 17 -1.69 1.02 31.95
N GLU A 18 -0.91 0.10 31.37
CA GLU A 18 0.53 0.32 31.19
C GLU A 18 0.79 1.53 30.29
N LEU A 19 0.01 1.71 29.22
CA LEU A 19 0.13 2.88 28.34
C LEU A 19 -0.17 4.20 29.07
N ASP A 20 -1.18 4.23 29.93
CA ASP A 20 -1.58 5.42 30.69
C ASP A 20 -0.55 5.81 31.77
N GLU A 21 0.16 4.84 32.33
CA GLU A 21 1.20 5.05 33.35
C GLU A 21 2.57 5.41 32.74
N MET A 22 2.75 5.27 31.43
CA MET A 22 4.03 5.56 30.78
C MET A 22 4.36 7.06 30.74
N PRO A 23 5.65 7.42 30.87
CA PRO A 23 6.10 8.78 30.62
C PRO A 23 5.81 9.24 29.18
N LEU A 24 5.43 10.52 29.01
CA LEU A 24 5.15 11.11 27.69
C LEU A 24 6.32 10.94 26.69
N ALA A 25 7.57 11.08 27.17
CA ALA A 25 8.75 10.88 26.32
C ALA A 25 8.87 9.44 25.80
N THR A 26 8.38 8.46 26.55
CA THR A 26 8.33 7.06 26.13
C THR A 26 7.21 6.84 25.12
N LEU A 27 6.03 7.42 25.34
CA LEU A 27 4.93 7.40 24.38
C LEU A 27 5.34 8.02 23.03
N GLU A 28 6.01 9.17 23.05
CA GLU A 28 6.51 9.84 21.83
C GLU A 28 7.48 8.96 21.04
N LYS A 29 8.41 8.28 21.73
CA LYS A 29 9.34 7.33 21.07
C LYS A 29 8.60 6.20 20.37
N HIS A 30 7.60 5.60 21.02
CA HIS A 30 6.79 4.54 20.41
C HIS A 30 5.98 5.06 19.22
N ILE A 31 5.39 6.26 19.31
CA ILE A 31 4.68 6.90 18.19
C ILE A 31 5.63 7.10 17.00
N ASN A 32 6.84 7.63 17.24
CA ASN A 32 7.82 7.88 16.19
C ASN A 32 8.29 6.58 15.52
N LEU A 33 8.51 5.52 16.30
CA LEU A 33 8.82 4.19 15.80
C LEU A 33 7.71 3.64 14.90
N VAL A 34 6.46 3.68 15.37
CA VAL A 34 5.29 3.23 14.59
C VAL A 34 5.17 4.00 13.28
N ASN A 35 5.39 5.32 13.30
CA ASN A 35 5.34 6.15 12.10
C ASN A 35 6.45 5.80 11.10
N ALA A 36 7.70 5.61 11.57
CA ALA A 36 8.81 5.22 10.71
C ALA A 36 8.57 3.86 10.03
N ILE A 37 7.98 2.91 10.75
CA ILE A 37 7.62 1.61 10.18
C ILE A 37 6.48 1.76 9.16
N LYS A 38 5.44 2.56 9.47
CA LYS A 38 4.36 2.87 8.52
C LYS A 38 4.90 3.46 7.22
N ASP A 39 5.83 4.39 7.29
CA ASP A 39 6.44 5.01 6.11
C ASP A 39 7.25 4.01 5.30
N THR A 40 8.01 3.14 5.97
CA THR A 40 8.77 2.07 5.34
C THR A 40 7.85 1.06 4.63
N VAL A 41 6.77 0.65 5.29
CA VAL A 41 5.76 -0.26 4.71
C VAL A 41 5.10 0.37 3.49
N ARG A 42 4.66 1.63 3.59
CA ARG A 42 4.08 2.39 2.46
C ARG A 42 5.03 2.48 1.28
N HIS A 43 6.32 2.72 1.54
CA HIS A 43 7.33 2.79 0.50
C HIS A 43 7.44 1.47 -0.27
N TYR A 44 7.51 0.34 0.45
CA TYR A 44 7.62 -0.97 -0.18
C TYR A 44 6.34 -1.41 -0.88
N GLU A 45 5.18 -1.16 -0.27
CA GLU A 45 3.88 -1.39 -0.89
C GLU A 45 3.76 -0.61 -2.22
N ALA A 46 4.15 0.67 -2.22
CA ALA A 46 4.18 1.49 -3.43
C ALA A 46 5.14 0.93 -4.48
N ALA A 47 6.32 0.44 -4.09
CA ALA A 47 7.28 -0.18 -5.00
C ALA A 47 6.73 -1.47 -5.64
N LEU A 48 6.04 -2.31 -4.86
CA LEU A 48 5.39 -3.52 -5.36
C LEU A 48 4.27 -3.18 -6.34
N HIS A 49 3.39 -2.22 -6.01
CA HIS A 49 2.36 -1.77 -6.92
C HIS A 49 2.92 -1.11 -8.19
N ALA A 50 4.00 -0.34 -8.08
CA ALA A 50 4.67 0.24 -9.25
C ALA A 50 5.22 -0.85 -10.18
N SER A 51 5.78 -1.92 -9.63
CA SER A 51 6.24 -3.10 -10.40
C SER A 51 5.07 -3.77 -11.14
N MET A 52 3.93 -3.96 -10.46
CA MET A 52 2.71 -4.52 -11.07
C MET A 52 2.17 -3.61 -12.17
N ASN A 53 2.09 -2.31 -11.92
CA ASN A 53 1.66 -1.32 -12.91
C ASN A 53 2.58 -1.36 -14.14
N LYS A 54 3.90 -1.39 -13.96
CA LYS A 54 4.85 -1.49 -15.07
C LYS A 54 4.66 -2.79 -15.88
N ARG A 55 4.38 -3.91 -15.20
CA ARG A 55 4.20 -5.22 -15.85
C ARG A 55 2.91 -5.31 -16.66
N PHE A 56 1.85 -4.66 -16.19
CA PHE A 56 0.50 -4.90 -16.71
C PHE A 56 -0.14 -3.68 -17.39
N SER A 57 0.51 -2.51 -17.39
CA SER A 57 -0.02 -1.28 -17.99
C SER A 57 -0.28 -1.41 -19.48
N GLU A 58 0.66 -1.97 -20.24
CA GLU A 58 0.54 -2.16 -21.70
C GLU A 58 -0.60 -3.12 -22.04
N ARG A 59 -0.65 -4.27 -21.36
CA ARG A 59 -1.72 -5.26 -21.55
C ARG A 59 -3.08 -4.68 -21.20
N ALA A 60 -3.19 -3.94 -20.10
CA ALA A 60 -4.42 -3.27 -19.71
C ALA A 60 -4.83 -2.19 -20.72
N ALA A 61 -3.88 -1.43 -21.28
CA ALA A 61 -4.14 -0.44 -22.32
C ALA A 61 -4.66 -1.08 -23.60
N GLN A 62 -4.05 -2.19 -24.04
CA GLN A 62 -4.50 -2.96 -25.20
C GLN A 62 -5.94 -3.45 -25.02
N LEU A 63 -6.25 -4.08 -23.89
CA LEU A 63 -7.61 -4.57 -23.60
C LEU A 63 -8.65 -3.45 -23.56
N ARG A 64 -8.27 -2.25 -23.06
CA ARG A 64 -9.16 -1.08 -23.14
C ARG A 64 -9.42 -0.67 -24.58
N GLN A 65 -8.38 -0.59 -25.41
CA GLN A 65 -8.51 -0.24 -26.83
C GLN A 65 -9.36 -1.24 -27.60
N GLU A 66 -9.16 -2.54 -27.38
CA GLU A 66 -9.98 -3.62 -27.96
C GLU A 66 -11.46 -3.50 -27.55
N ALA A 67 -11.72 -3.03 -26.33
CA ALA A 67 -13.07 -2.72 -25.85
C ALA A 67 -13.61 -1.34 -26.28
N GLY A 68 -12.88 -0.60 -27.13
CA GLY A 68 -13.25 0.75 -27.59
C GLY A 68 -13.16 1.83 -26.51
N LYS A 69 -12.36 1.60 -25.45
CA LYS A 69 -12.21 2.51 -24.30
C LYS A 69 -10.78 3.02 -24.17
N SER A 70 -10.63 4.22 -23.63
CA SER A 70 -9.33 4.78 -23.22
C SER A 70 -9.13 4.78 -21.69
N THR A 71 -10.21 4.56 -20.94
CA THR A 71 -10.27 4.58 -19.46
C THR A 71 -11.21 3.48 -18.95
N GLY A 72 -11.26 3.30 -17.64
CA GLY A 72 -12.09 2.32 -16.93
C GLY A 72 -11.32 1.05 -16.54
N THR A 73 -12.05 0.14 -15.91
CA THR A 73 -11.49 -1.11 -15.37
C THR A 73 -11.47 -2.22 -16.43
N VAL A 74 -10.34 -2.91 -16.55
CA VAL A 74 -10.23 -4.18 -17.29
C VAL A 74 -9.77 -5.29 -16.34
N ARG A 75 -10.21 -6.52 -16.63
CA ARG A 75 -9.88 -7.71 -15.84
C ARG A 75 -9.34 -8.80 -16.76
N PHE A 76 -8.28 -9.46 -16.36
CA PHE A 76 -7.69 -10.57 -17.12
C PHE A 76 -6.93 -11.52 -16.18
N GLU A 77 -6.77 -12.77 -16.59
CA GLU A 77 -6.06 -13.79 -15.81
C GLU A 77 -4.58 -13.85 -16.18
N VAL A 78 -3.72 -14.00 -15.17
CA VAL A 78 -2.26 -14.22 -15.30
C VAL A 78 -1.84 -15.18 -14.20
N ASP A 79 -1.24 -16.32 -14.57
CA ASP A 79 -0.70 -17.31 -13.63
C ASP A 79 -1.68 -17.73 -12.51
N GLY A 80 -2.97 -17.84 -12.84
CA GLY A 80 -4.04 -18.19 -11.87
C GLY A 80 -4.53 -17.01 -11.01
N PHE A 81 -4.02 -15.80 -11.21
CA PHE A 81 -4.49 -14.58 -10.57
C PHE A 81 -5.38 -13.77 -11.50
N VAL A 82 -6.42 -13.13 -10.95
CA VAL A 82 -7.21 -12.12 -11.66
C VAL A 82 -6.59 -10.75 -11.46
N VAL A 83 -6.00 -10.18 -12.51
CA VAL A 83 -5.48 -8.81 -12.51
C VAL A 83 -6.63 -7.85 -12.80
N ILE A 84 -6.85 -6.89 -11.90
CA ILE A 84 -7.83 -5.81 -12.06
C ILE A 84 -7.06 -4.51 -12.29
N ALA A 85 -7.05 -4.02 -13.52
CA ALA A 85 -6.39 -2.77 -13.87
C ALA A 85 -7.44 -1.65 -14.00
N ASP A 86 -7.52 -0.81 -12.98
CA ASP A 86 -8.39 0.36 -13.00
C ASP A 86 -7.67 1.61 -13.54
N LEU A 87 -8.39 2.41 -14.32
CA LEU A 87 -7.91 3.70 -14.80
C LEU A 87 -9.08 4.69 -14.77
N PRO A 88 -9.24 5.47 -13.69
CA PRO A 88 -10.33 6.43 -13.59
C PRO A 88 -10.21 7.50 -14.69
N LYS A 89 -11.36 8.05 -15.13
CA LYS A 89 -11.36 9.21 -16.03
C LYS A 89 -10.68 10.38 -15.34
N ARG A 90 -9.86 11.13 -16.08
CA ARG A 90 -9.34 12.41 -15.58
C ARG A 90 -10.52 13.38 -15.42
N PRO A 91 -10.60 14.15 -14.32
CA PRO A 91 -11.56 15.23 -14.23
C PRO A 91 -11.28 16.23 -15.36
N GLU A 92 -12.31 16.56 -16.14
CA GLU A 92 -12.27 17.72 -17.03
C GLU A 92 -12.48 18.96 -16.16
N TYR A 93 -11.48 19.83 -16.12
CA TYR A 93 -11.64 21.17 -15.53
C TYR A 93 -11.93 22.14 -16.68
N ASN A 94 -13.07 22.85 -16.59
CA ASN A 94 -13.43 23.98 -17.45
C ASN A 94 -12.91 25.28 -16.86
#